data_AF-A0A7V9P646-F1
#
_entry.id   AF-A0A7V9P646-F1
#
_cell.length_a   1.000
_cell.length_b   1.000
_cell.length_c   1.000
_cell.angle_alpha   90.00
_cell.angle_beta   90.00
_cell.angle_gamma   90.00
#
_symmetry.space_group_name_H-M   'P 1'
#
loop_
_entity.id
_entity.type
_entity.pdbx_description
1 polymer ?
#
loop_
_entity_poly.entity_id
_entity_poly.type
_entity_poly.pdbx_seq_one_letter_code
_entity_poly.pdbx_strand_id
1 'polypeptide(L)'
;MLRGRVALAGAVAYVLVQGSATAYAQSTPPSLRLHAGSLSTTIHRYAREVPLDLPVFVASTGGDFQLNVTRPDYDSPKMVNQVESASGAVVRPLPREILRGWGGLRDFLRVGLRTRAGKLVAWRTFDFCPNAGGGGQRVNDDGPPFSRYPAFCGAGSPFVRGMVWGIDEGWAVSALGSGESGKSDGKEIVYEGKPDGSGDERFVRVPNGRYVATVRILPPYAQLFGIAPESAQVSVAVRITGRIPKSSPEAGKRASGMARAAAEQAPDEAVPTVENPDPATLPDLIATPAWQVRLMRQRNGREFLGFAATPWNAGPAPLVVEGFRKPTEDLMDAYQYFFDASGAVVGRTHVGSMDYDHRRGHEHWHFLQFSSYTLLDASYQEVVRSRKQAFCLAPTDAIDLTLGRTNWTPPFIGFGGSVCGALNAIWVREQLDVGWGDTYYQGVPGQSFEVTSLPNGHYYIRIDVNPQGVLREASTANNTELRTVDIVGPKGKRRAVVHPWHSIRN
;
A
#
# COMPACT_ATOMS: atom_id res chain seq x y z
N MET A 1 -77.86 -33.60 46.81
CA MET A 1 -76.61 -34.35 46.54
C MET A 1 -75.49 -33.35 46.32
N LEU A 2 -74.43 -33.44 47.13
CA LEU A 2 -73.20 -32.66 47.03
C LEU A 2 -72.53 -32.83 45.66
N ARG A 3 -71.92 -31.76 45.14
CA ARG A 3 -70.51 -31.73 44.70
C ARG A 3 -70.10 -30.29 44.37
N GLY A 4 -69.21 -29.73 45.20
CA GLY A 4 -68.52 -28.47 44.91
C GLY A 4 -67.39 -28.65 43.90
N ARG A 5 -67.01 -27.56 43.25
CA ARG A 5 -65.72 -27.39 42.58
C ARG A 5 -65.18 -26.00 42.88
N VAL A 6 -64.01 -26.01 43.50
CA VAL A 6 -63.12 -24.88 43.78
C VAL A 6 -62.41 -24.51 42.48
N ALA A 7 -62.35 -23.21 42.15
CA ALA A 7 -61.49 -22.68 41.10
C ALA A 7 -60.36 -21.87 41.75
N LEU A 8 -59.13 -22.38 41.62
CA LEU A 8 -57.89 -21.70 41.98
C LEU A 8 -57.57 -20.64 40.91
N ALA A 9 -57.45 -19.38 41.29
CA ALA A 9 -56.86 -18.33 40.46
C ALA A 9 -55.36 -18.23 40.79
N GLY A 10 -54.49 -18.66 39.86
CA GLY A 10 -53.05 -18.49 39.95
C GLY A 10 -52.64 -17.10 39.45
N ALA A 11 -52.04 -16.28 40.32
CA ALA A 11 -51.42 -15.02 39.95
C ALA A 11 -49.96 -15.28 39.51
N VAL A 12 -49.63 -14.96 38.26
CA VAL A 12 -48.26 -14.99 37.74
C VAL A 12 -47.62 -13.63 38.01
N ALA A 13 -46.64 -13.58 38.90
CA ALA A 13 -45.83 -12.41 39.15
C ALA A 13 -44.69 -12.34 38.12
N TYR A 14 -44.68 -11.31 37.28
CA TYR A 14 -43.54 -10.98 36.42
C TYR A 14 -42.47 -10.27 37.26
N VAL A 15 -41.34 -10.94 37.47
CA VAL A 15 -40.12 -10.30 38.00
C VAL A 15 -39.38 -9.69 36.81
N LEU A 16 -39.40 -8.35 36.72
CA LEU A 16 -38.55 -7.61 35.78
C LEU A 16 -37.12 -7.62 36.32
N VAL A 17 -36.27 -8.46 35.73
CA VAL A 17 -34.82 -8.38 35.93
C VAL A 17 -34.33 -7.16 35.15
N GLN A 18 -34.13 -6.04 35.84
CA GLN A 18 -33.39 -4.91 35.27
C GLN A 18 -31.93 -5.32 35.18
N GLY A 19 -31.50 -5.70 33.98
CA GLY A 19 -30.08 -5.87 33.68
C GLY A 19 -29.37 -4.53 33.86
N SER A 20 -28.45 -4.46 34.82
CA SER A 20 -27.52 -3.35 34.96
C SER A 20 -26.71 -3.26 33.67
N ALA A 21 -27.04 -2.29 32.81
CA ALA A 21 -26.16 -1.92 31.72
C ALA A 21 -24.88 -1.38 32.38
N THR A 22 -23.83 -2.20 32.41
CA THR A 22 -22.47 -1.71 32.65
C THR A 22 -22.18 -0.73 31.53
N ALA A 23 -22.31 0.56 31.82
CA ALA A 23 -21.80 1.60 30.96
C ALA A 23 -20.29 1.36 30.80
N TYR A 24 -19.88 0.79 29.67
CA TYR A 24 -18.50 0.91 29.23
C TYR A 24 -18.24 2.41 29.14
N ALA A 25 -17.39 2.93 30.01
CA ALA A 25 -16.85 4.26 29.83
C ALA A 25 -16.24 4.27 28.43
N GLN A 26 -16.86 4.97 27.48
CA GLN A 26 -16.26 5.17 26.16
C GLN A 26 -14.94 5.90 26.42
N SER A 27 -13.84 5.18 26.34
CA SER A 27 -12.51 5.77 26.35
C SER A 27 -12.50 6.86 25.27
N THR A 28 -11.90 8.00 25.59
CA THR A 28 -11.79 9.09 24.60
C THR A 28 -10.99 8.54 23.41
N PRO A 29 -11.51 8.58 22.17
CA PRO A 29 -10.79 8.07 21.02
C PRO A 29 -9.41 8.71 20.89
N PRO A 30 -8.39 7.97 20.41
CA PRO A 30 -7.08 8.53 20.12
C PRO A 30 -7.18 9.83 19.30
N SER A 31 -6.35 10.80 19.64
CA SER A 31 -6.30 12.13 19.03
C SER A 31 -4.90 12.41 18.48
N LEU A 32 -4.69 13.64 18.02
CA LEU A 32 -3.43 14.09 17.43
C LEU A 32 -2.93 15.35 18.13
N ARG A 33 -1.61 15.57 18.06
CA ARG A 33 -0.98 16.85 18.45
C ARG A 33 0.14 17.22 17.50
N LEU A 34 0.42 18.52 17.36
CA LEU A 34 1.67 18.99 16.78
C LEU A 34 2.82 18.85 17.78
N HIS A 35 3.96 18.39 17.28
CA HIS A 35 5.20 18.23 18.03
C HIS A 35 6.33 18.93 17.29
N ALA A 36 6.95 19.95 17.89
CA ALA A 36 8.16 20.55 17.33
C ALA A 36 9.40 19.81 17.83
N GLY A 37 10.19 19.25 16.91
CA GLY A 37 11.52 18.74 17.22
C GLY A 37 12.52 19.86 17.54
N SER A 38 12.26 21.08 17.06
CA SER A 38 12.97 22.29 17.47
C SER A 38 12.08 23.53 17.31
N LEU A 39 12.23 24.49 18.22
CA LEU A 39 11.56 25.79 18.15
C LEU A 39 12.28 26.81 17.26
N SER A 40 13.42 26.41 16.66
CA SER A 40 14.10 27.23 15.66
C SER A 40 14.78 26.40 14.57
N THR A 41 14.82 26.93 13.35
CA THR A 41 15.51 26.27 12.23
C THR A 41 16.10 27.28 11.25
N THR A 42 17.13 26.86 10.52
CA THR A 42 17.66 27.59 9.37
C THR A 42 17.32 26.82 8.11
N ILE A 43 16.65 27.50 7.18
CA ILE A 43 16.29 26.93 5.88
C ILE A 43 17.16 27.57 4.80
N HIS A 44 17.68 26.74 3.92
CA HIS A 44 18.48 27.18 2.78
C HIS A 44 17.60 27.30 1.54
N ARG A 45 17.74 28.43 0.84
CA ARG A 45 17.06 28.64 -0.44
C ARG A 45 17.62 27.68 -1.50
N TYR A 46 16.73 27.05 -2.25
CA TYR A 46 17.06 26.30 -3.45
C TYR A 46 16.64 27.10 -4.69
N ALA A 47 17.62 27.57 -5.47
CA ALA A 47 17.40 28.48 -6.60
C ALA A 47 16.57 29.73 -6.21
N ARG A 48 15.34 29.87 -6.70
CA ARG A 48 14.45 31.02 -6.41
C ARG A 48 13.48 30.75 -5.25
N GLU A 49 13.45 29.54 -4.73
CA GLU A 49 12.38 29.05 -3.86
C GLU A 49 12.93 28.52 -2.54
N VAL A 50 12.10 28.53 -1.50
CA VAL A 50 12.47 28.09 -0.16
C VAL A 50 11.62 26.87 0.20
N PRO A 51 12.22 25.71 0.46
CA PRO A 51 11.46 24.54 0.92
C PRO A 51 10.95 24.79 2.34
N LEU A 52 9.72 24.42 2.64
CA LEU A 52 9.11 24.52 3.96
C LEU A 52 9.47 23.31 4.84
N ASP A 53 10.75 22.97 4.93
CA ASP A 53 11.25 21.87 5.75
C ASP A 53 11.33 22.31 7.21
N LEU A 54 10.19 22.28 7.90
CA LEU A 54 10.08 22.62 9.32
C LEU A 54 10.22 21.37 10.19
N PRO A 55 10.90 21.45 11.36
CA PRO A 55 11.01 20.33 12.30
C PRO A 55 9.70 20.16 13.11
N VAL A 56 8.59 19.97 12.41
CA VAL A 56 7.24 19.84 12.99
C VAL A 56 6.63 18.53 12.54
N PHE A 57 6.13 17.79 13.52
CA PHE A 57 5.56 16.46 13.37
C PHE A 57 4.12 16.44 13.89
N VAL A 58 3.32 15.49 13.42
CA VAL A 58 2.01 15.15 13.97
C VAL A 58 2.18 13.85 14.75
N ALA A 59 1.88 13.88 16.04
CA ALA A 59 2.02 12.75 16.96
C ALA A 59 0.65 12.22 17.40
N SER A 60 0.56 10.91 17.64
CA SER A 60 -0.63 10.32 18.26
C SER A 60 -0.70 10.65 19.76
N THR A 61 -1.91 10.70 20.32
CA THR A 61 -2.16 10.88 21.75
C THR A 61 -3.32 10.01 22.21
N GLY A 62 -3.17 9.34 23.36
CA GLY A 62 -4.23 8.52 23.95
C GLY A 62 -4.46 7.20 23.22
N GLY A 63 -3.37 6.55 22.79
CA GLY A 63 -3.40 5.33 21.98
C GLY A 63 -3.00 5.53 20.51
N ASP A 64 -3.11 4.45 19.74
CA ASP A 64 -2.83 4.43 18.30
C ASP A 64 -3.90 5.22 17.53
N PHE A 65 -3.48 6.18 16.71
CA PHE A 65 -4.40 6.86 15.81
C PHE A 65 -4.52 6.06 14.52
N GLN A 66 -5.70 5.49 14.23
CA GLN A 66 -5.93 4.71 13.01
C GLN A 66 -7.16 5.16 12.23
N LEU A 67 -6.98 5.31 10.92
CA LEU A 67 -8.02 5.50 9.93
C LEU A 67 -8.04 4.33 8.96
N ASN A 68 -9.22 3.74 8.75
CA ASN A 68 -9.48 2.81 7.67
C ASN A 68 -10.20 3.55 6.53
N VAL A 69 -9.61 3.54 5.35
CA VAL A 69 -10.20 4.09 4.13
C VAL A 69 -10.56 2.94 3.22
N THR A 70 -11.84 2.79 2.89
CA THR A 70 -12.33 1.62 2.15
C THR A 70 -13.30 2.01 1.05
N ARG A 71 -13.46 1.13 0.06
CA ARG A 71 -14.61 1.09 -0.84
C ARG A 71 -15.11 -0.35 -0.93
N PRO A 72 -16.42 -0.59 -0.85
CA PRO A 72 -16.96 -1.95 -0.90
C PRO A 72 -16.75 -2.60 -2.28
N ASP A 73 -16.78 -1.80 -3.34
CA ASP A 73 -16.61 -2.20 -4.73
C ASP A 73 -15.96 -1.06 -5.54
N TYR A 74 -15.76 -1.25 -6.84
CA TYR A 74 -15.09 -0.28 -7.71
C TYR A 74 -15.97 0.88 -8.20
N ASP A 75 -17.29 0.82 -8.02
CA ASP A 75 -18.24 1.87 -8.44
C ASP A 75 -18.71 2.73 -7.25
N SER A 76 -18.58 2.21 -6.04
CA SER A 76 -18.93 2.88 -4.81
C SER A 76 -17.89 3.93 -4.40
N PRO A 77 -18.33 5.06 -3.79
CA PRO A 77 -17.41 6.05 -3.26
C PRO A 77 -16.60 5.50 -2.08
N LYS A 78 -15.42 6.08 -1.87
CA LYS A 78 -14.61 5.80 -0.69
C LYS A 78 -15.31 6.28 0.59
N MET A 79 -15.12 5.52 1.65
CA MET A 79 -15.47 5.84 3.03
C MET A 79 -14.19 5.97 3.86
N VAL A 80 -14.27 6.70 4.97
CA VAL A 80 -13.17 6.82 5.93
C VAL A 80 -13.73 6.79 7.33
N ASN A 81 -13.15 5.94 8.16
CA ASN A 81 -13.53 5.75 9.55
C ASN A 81 -12.28 5.81 10.41
N GLN A 82 -12.36 6.51 11.54
CA GLN A 82 -11.43 6.24 12.63
C GLN A 82 -11.86 4.97 13.33
N VAL A 83 -10.89 4.12 13.63
CA VAL A 83 -11.11 2.81 14.25
C VAL A 83 -10.25 2.66 15.50
N GLU A 84 -10.69 1.80 16.42
CA GLU A 84 -9.84 1.30 17.49
C GLU A 84 -8.90 0.24 16.91
N SER A 85 -7.58 0.45 17.00
CA SER A 85 -6.58 -0.36 16.30
C SER A 85 -6.58 -1.83 16.71
N ALA A 86 -6.92 -2.14 17.97
CA ALA A 86 -6.91 -3.51 18.48
C ALA A 86 -8.12 -4.35 18.00
N SER A 87 -9.31 -3.74 17.95
CA SER A 87 -10.56 -4.45 17.61
C SER A 87 -11.04 -4.22 16.17
N GLY A 88 -10.55 -3.15 15.52
CA GLY A 88 -11.08 -2.67 14.24
C GLY A 88 -12.45 -2.00 14.35
N ALA A 89 -12.99 -1.83 15.56
CA ALA A 89 -14.29 -1.22 15.76
C ALA A 89 -14.28 0.26 15.33
N VAL A 90 -15.31 0.68 14.60
CA VAL A 90 -15.46 2.09 14.20
C VAL A 90 -15.75 2.93 15.43
N VAL A 91 -14.82 3.82 15.78
CA VAL A 91 -15.01 4.79 16.87
C VAL A 91 -15.63 6.09 16.35
N ARG A 92 -15.34 6.46 15.10
CA ARG A 92 -15.85 7.69 14.49
C ARG A 92 -15.92 7.58 12.96
N PRO A 93 -17.11 7.65 12.35
CA PRO A 93 -17.22 7.83 10.91
C PRO A 93 -16.78 9.25 10.53
N LEU A 94 -16.09 9.39 9.39
CA LEU A 94 -15.51 10.65 8.95
C LEU A 94 -16.06 11.05 7.56
N PRO A 95 -16.21 12.37 7.30
CA PRO A 95 -16.70 12.85 6.01
C PRO A 95 -15.69 12.56 4.91
N ARG A 96 -16.09 11.83 3.86
CA ARG A 96 -15.21 11.43 2.73
C ARG A 96 -14.54 12.61 2.02
N GLU A 97 -15.10 13.81 2.13
CA GLU A 97 -14.60 15.04 1.53
C GLU A 97 -13.21 15.41 2.04
N ILE A 98 -12.79 14.87 3.19
CA ILE A 98 -11.45 15.05 3.75
C ILE A 98 -10.38 14.22 3.03
N LEU A 99 -10.74 13.28 2.16
CA LEU A 99 -9.78 12.36 1.53
C LEU A 99 -9.08 13.01 0.33
N ARG A 100 -7.75 13.02 0.27
CA ARG A 100 -6.98 13.26 -0.96
C ARG A 100 -6.85 11.95 -1.74
N GLY A 101 -7.94 11.47 -2.32
CA GLY A 101 -7.93 10.16 -3.00
C GLY A 101 -7.53 9.05 -2.02
N TRP A 102 -6.44 8.32 -2.32
CA TRP A 102 -5.79 7.38 -1.41
C TRP A 102 -4.55 7.98 -0.71
N GLY A 103 -4.14 9.21 -1.05
CA GLY A 103 -2.87 9.79 -0.62
C GLY A 103 -2.86 10.42 0.78
N GLY A 104 -3.95 10.35 1.53
CA GLY A 104 -4.06 10.94 2.87
C GLY A 104 -5.25 11.90 3.02
N LEU A 105 -5.13 12.83 3.96
CA LEU A 105 -6.12 13.85 4.32
C LEU A 105 -5.82 15.16 3.58
N ARG A 106 -6.79 15.68 2.82
CA ARG A 106 -6.62 16.91 2.05
C ARG A 106 -6.66 18.15 2.93
N ASP A 107 -5.88 19.17 2.61
CA ASP A 107 -5.93 20.47 3.29
C ASP A 107 -5.84 20.36 4.83
N PHE A 108 -5.03 19.44 5.36
CA PHE A 108 -5.00 19.10 6.78
C PHE A 108 -4.48 20.22 7.67
N LEU A 109 -3.39 20.87 7.25
CA LEU A 109 -2.74 21.91 8.03
C LEU A 109 -2.37 23.11 7.18
N ARG A 110 -2.09 24.24 7.83
CA ARG A 110 -1.55 25.45 7.21
C ARG A 110 -0.22 25.83 7.83
N VAL A 111 0.74 26.20 6.98
CA VAL A 111 1.97 26.87 7.37
C VAL A 111 1.86 28.35 6.97
N GLY A 112 2.02 29.26 7.92
CA GLY A 112 2.07 30.70 7.69
C GLY A 112 3.41 31.29 8.12
N LEU A 113 4.09 32.00 7.23
CA LEU A 113 5.32 32.74 7.51
C LEU A 113 5.00 34.20 7.79
N ARG A 114 5.34 34.66 9.00
CA ARG A 114 5.23 36.06 9.40
C ARG A 114 6.61 36.68 9.61
N THR A 115 6.75 37.96 9.27
CA THR A 115 7.90 38.76 9.72
C THR A 115 7.88 38.91 11.24
N ARG A 116 9.00 39.37 11.83
CA ARG A 116 9.05 39.74 13.25
C ARG A 116 8.01 40.81 13.64
N ALA A 117 7.64 41.67 12.71
CA ALA A 117 6.59 42.68 12.89
C ALA A 117 5.16 42.11 12.76
N GLY A 118 5.00 40.79 12.62
CA GLY A 118 3.69 40.13 12.54
C GLY A 118 3.04 40.09 11.15
N LYS A 119 3.59 40.80 10.15
CA LYS A 119 3.08 40.77 8.77
C LYS A 119 3.20 39.37 8.16
N LEU A 120 2.09 38.77 7.74
CA LEU A 120 2.07 37.52 6.97
C LEU A 120 2.65 37.77 5.57
N VAL A 121 3.68 37.03 5.20
CA VAL A 121 4.40 37.18 3.93
C VAL A 121 4.22 36.01 2.98
N ALA A 122 3.89 34.82 3.51
CA ALA A 122 3.54 33.65 2.72
C ALA A 122 2.72 32.70 3.58
N TRP A 123 1.89 31.88 2.92
CA TRP A 123 1.24 30.75 3.55
C TRP A 123 0.97 29.64 2.53
N ARG A 124 0.85 28.41 3.02
CA ARG A 124 0.50 27.21 2.25
C ARG A 124 -0.37 26.29 3.09
N THR A 125 -1.28 25.57 2.44
CA THR A 125 -1.99 24.44 3.03
C THR A 125 -1.29 23.16 2.56
N PHE A 126 -1.29 22.13 3.40
CA PHE A 126 -0.69 20.84 3.12
C PHE A 126 -1.70 19.72 3.37
N ASP A 127 -1.73 18.78 2.42
CA ASP A 127 -2.30 17.45 2.64
C ASP A 127 -1.42 16.69 3.65
N PHE A 128 -2.00 15.71 4.33
CA PHE A 128 -1.32 14.95 5.39
C PHE A 128 -1.51 13.45 5.22
N CYS A 129 -0.41 12.72 5.15
CA CYS A 129 -0.42 11.26 5.23
C CYS A 129 -0.10 10.85 6.68
N PRO A 130 -1.01 10.18 7.40
CA PRO A 130 -0.73 9.69 8.74
C PRO A 130 0.35 8.60 8.78
N ASN A 131 0.57 7.89 7.68
CA ASN A 131 1.61 6.88 7.59
C ASN A 131 2.99 7.50 7.49
N ALA A 132 3.91 6.98 8.28
CA ALA A 132 5.16 7.64 8.62
C ALA A 132 6.15 7.86 7.47
N GLY A 133 6.05 7.12 6.36
CA GLY A 133 7.18 6.96 5.46
C GLY A 133 8.41 6.42 6.19
N GLY A 134 9.55 6.38 5.51
CA GLY A 134 10.85 6.19 6.18
C GLY A 134 11.23 7.30 7.18
N GLY A 135 10.34 8.27 7.44
CA GLY A 135 10.58 9.47 8.25
C GLY A 135 9.89 9.52 9.61
N GLY A 136 9.21 8.45 10.04
CA GLY A 136 8.61 8.35 11.37
C GLY A 136 9.61 8.52 12.50
N GLN A 137 9.22 9.22 13.57
CA GLN A 137 10.05 9.46 14.74
C GLN A 137 9.35 8.99 15.99
N ARG A 138 10.08 8.30 16.87
CA ARG A 138 9.63 8.05 18.24
C ARG A 138 9.70 9.36 19.02
N VAL A 139 8.59 9.76 19.65
CA VAL A 139 8.57 10.95 20.52
C VAL A 139 8.98 10.64 21.96
N ASN A 140 8.96 9.37 22.34
CA ASN A 140 9.37 8.82 23.62
C ASN A 140 9.71 7.32 23.46
N ASP A 141 9.97 6.63 24.56
CA ASP A 141 10.29 5.21 24.59
C ASP A 141 9.07 4.29 24.84
N ASP A 142 7.86 4.84 24.98
CA ASP A 142 6.63 4.10 25.27
C ASP A 142 6.06 3.34 24.05
N GLY A 143 6.28 3.86 22.84
CA GLY A 143 5.81 3.25 21.60
C GLY A 143 6.66 2.07 21.12
N PRO A 144 6.19 1.29 20.13
CA PRO A 144 6.95 0.17 19.57
C PRO A 144 8.31 0.64 19.01
N PRO A 145 9.33 -0.25 18.93
CA PRO A 145 10.65 0.11 18.41
C PRO A 145 10.63 0.45 16.91
N PHE A 146 9.66 -0.08 16.18
CA PHE A 146 9.39 0.22 14.77
C PHE A 146 7.90 0.49 14.60
N SER A 147 7.52 1.36 13.66
CA SER A 147 6.11 1.61 13.39
C SER A 147 5.43 0.34 12.87
N ARG A 148 4.20 0.09 13.34
CA ARG A 148 3.38 -1.05 12.91
C ARG A 148 2.50 -0.73 11.71
N TYR A 149 2.37 0.56 11.37
CA TYR A 149 1.56 1.02 10.24
C TYR A 149 2.34 0.97 8.92
N PRO A 150 1.63 0.89 7.76
CA PRO A 150 2.30 0.94 6.47
C PRO A 150 3.14 2.19 6.32
N ALA A 151 4.18 2.12 5.49
CA ALA A 151 5.03 3.29 5.23
C ALA A 151 4.36 4.37 4.35
N PHE A 152 3.24 4.07 3.69
CA PHE A 152 2.63 4.97 2.72
C PHE A 152 1.11 5.01 2.86
N CYS A 153 0.48 6.13 2.48
CA CYS A 153 -0.97 6.22 2.40
C CYS A 153 -1.52 5.80 1.02
N GLY A 154 -0.83 6.20 -0.05
CA GLY A 154 -1.26 5.96 -1.43
C GLY A 154 -0.72 4.65 -1.99
N ALA A 155 -1.36 4.15 -3.05
CA ALA A 155 -0.96 2.93 -3.73
C ALA A 155 -0.88 3.17 -5.25
N GLY A 156 0.01 2.45 -5.93
CA GLY A 156 0.27 2.59 -7.36
C GLY A 156 -0.80 1.94 -8.23
N SER A 157 -1.40 0.86 -7.74
CA SER A 157 -2.49 0.13 -8.39
C SER A 157 -3.83 0.90 -8.41
N PRO A 158 -4.61 0.86 -9.50
CA PRO A 158 -5.95 1.42 -9.54
C PRO A 158 -6.98 0.55 -8.79
N PHE A 159 -6.59 -0.65 -8.36
CA PHE A 159 -7.47 -1.67 -7.79
C PHE A 159 -7.58 -1.63 -6.25
N VAL A 160 -7.03 -0.61 -5.59
CA VAL A 160 -7.09 -0.45 -4.13
C VAL A 160 -8.53 -0.45 -3.63
N ARG A 161 -8.90 -1.36 -2.72
CA ARG A 161 -10.20 -1.41 -2.04
C ARG A 161 -10.10 -0.92 -0.60
N GLY A 162 -8.96 -1.08 0.06
CA GLY A 162 -8.79 -0.70 1.46
C GLY A 162 -7.37 -0.28 1.81
N MET A 163 -7.24 0.81 2.55
CA MET A 163 -5.98 1.29 3.12
C MET A 163 -6.13 1.51 4.62
N VAL A 164 -5.06 1.19 5.36
CA VAL A 164 -4.91 1.52 6.78
C VAL A 164 -3.89 2.63 6.90
N TRP A 165 -4.31 3.75 7.51
CA TRP A 165 -3.44 4.87 7.84
C TRP A 165 -3.35 5.03 9.34
N GLY A 166 -2.16 5.16 9.91
CA GLY A 166 -2.06 5.37 11.34
C GLY A 166 -0.68 5.78 11.85
N ILE A 167 -0.70 6.20 13.11
CA ILE A 167 0.46 6.61 13.90
C ILE A 167 0.36 5.85 15.22
N ASP A 168 1.38 5.07 15.53
CA ASP A 168 1.50 4.38 16.81
C ASP A 168 1.49 5.39 17.99
N GLU A 169 0.98 4.96 19.14
CA GLU A 169 1.23 5.69 20.39
C GLU A 169 2.74 5.84 20.62
N GLY A 170 3.18 7.02 21.06
CA GLY A 170 4.60 7.33 21.22
C GLY A 170 5.34 7.59 19.91
N TRP A 171 4.65 7.65 18.77
CA TRP A 171 5.21 8.02 17.47
C TRP A 171 4.68 9.34 16.93
N ALA A 172 5.45 9.92 16.02
CA ALA A 172 5.07 11.07 15.23
C ALA A 172 5.59 10.98 13.79
N VAL A 173 4.88 11.63 12.88
CA VAL A 173 5.18 11.64 11.44
C VAL A 173 5.34 13.07 10.96
N SER A 174 6.19 13.30 9.96
CA SER A 174 6.45 14.66 9.46
C SER A 174 5.13 15.34 9.06
N ALA A 175 4.87 16.53 9.61
CA ALA A 175 3.64 17.25 9.32
C ALA A 175 3.57 17.71 7.85
N LEU A 176 4.72 17.93 7.21
CA LEU A 176 4.85 18.52 5.88
C LEU A 176 5.31 17.51 4.82
N GLY A 177 5.29 16.22 5.17
CA GLY A 177 5.94 15.15 4.42
C GLY A 177 7.47 15.14 4.63
N SER A 178 8.13 14.01 4.41
CA SER A 178 9.57 14.02 4.17
C SER A 178 9.80 14.48 2.72
N GLY A 179 10.86 15.26 2.48
CA GLY A 179 11.32 15.58 1.12
C GLY A 179 11.74 14.36 0.29
N GLU A 180 11.50 13.14 0.77
CA GLU A 180 11.78 11.92 0.04
C GLU A 180 10.70 11.72 -1.02
N SER A 181 10.99 12.27 -2.20
CA SER A 181 10.58 11.61 -3.44
C SER A 181 11.16 10.20 -3.43
N GLY A 182 10.38 9.24 -2.92
CA GLY A 182 10.67 7.83 -3.09
C GLY A 182 10.75 7.55 -4.58
N LYS A 183 11.93 7.14 -5.05
CA LYS A 183 12.10 6.60 -6.40
C LYS A 183 11.52 5.19 -6.40
N SER A 184 10.30 5.05 -6.89
CA SER A 184 9.83 3.77 -7.42
C SER A 184 10.24 3.73 -8.89
N ASP A 185 11.13 2.81 -9.25
CA ASP A 185 11.44 2.41 -10.63
C ASP A 185 12.13 3.45 -11.54
N GLY A 186 12.93 4.35 -10.97
CA GLY A 186 13.74 5.28 -11.77
C GLY A 186 12.93 6.33 -12.53
N LYS A 187 11.62 6.42 -12.30
CA LYS A 187 10.82 7.60 -12.58
C LYS A 187 10.69 8.40 -11.29
N GLU A 188 11.02 9.68 -11.39
CA GLU A 188 10.71 10.66 -10.37
C GLU A 188 9.19 10.59 -10.14
N ILE A 189 8.76 10.19 -8.93
CA ILE A 189 7.43 10.58 -8.47
C ILE A 189 7.55 12.08 -8.21
N VAL A 190 7.51 12.84 -9.30
CA VAL A 190 7.09 14.23 -9.25
C VAL A 190 5.67 14.12 -8.72
N TYR A 191 5.42 14.67 -7.54
CA TYR A 191 4.08 15.15 -7.25
C TYR A 191 3.79 16.14 -8.37
N GLU A 192 3.15 15.68 -9.46
CA GLU A 192 2.79 16.53 -10.58
C GLU A 192 2.06 17.71 -9.96
N GLY A 193 2.71 18.88 -10.06
CA GLY A 193 2.16 20.13 -9.60
C GLY A 193 0.75 20.26 -10.16
N LYS A 194 -0.09 21.00 -9.44
CA LYS A 194 -1.47 21.24 -9.86
C LYS A 194 -1.50 21.65 -11.34
N PRO A 195 -2.53 21.24 -12.11
CA PRO A 195 -2.71 21.65 -13.51
C PRO A 195 -2.72 23.18 -13.73
N ASP A 196 -2.79 23.98 -12.65
CA ASP A 196 -2.77 25.44 -12.66
C ASP A 196 -1.36 26.07 -12.72
N GLY A 197 -0.30 25.28 -12.73
CA GLY A 197 1.08 25.78 -12.84
C GLY A 197 1.65 26.38 -11.55
N SER A 198 1.01 26.14 -10.40
CA SER A 198 1.63 26.35 -9.10
C SER A 198 2.75 25.31 -8.87
N GLY A 199 3.98 25.77 -8.63
CA GLY A 199 5.11 24.89 -8.30
C GLY A 199 4.85 24.02 -7.07
N ASP A 200 5.72 23.05 -6.82
CA ASP A 200 5.64 22.11 -5.68
C ASP A 200 5.17 22.82 -4.39
N GLU A 201 4.07 22.35 -3.79
CA GLU A 201 3.36 23.01 -2.68
C GLU A 201 4.25 23.24 -1.45
N ARG A 202 5.36 22.51 -1.37
CA ARG A 202 6.39 22.60 -0.34
C ARG A 202 7.26 23.86 -0.45
N PHE A 203 7.12 24.64 -1.51
CA PHE A 203 7.98 25.79 -1.76
C PHE A 203 7.27 27.14 -1.64
N VAL A 204 8.00 28.13 -1.10
CA VAL A 204 7.56 29.53 -1.01
C VAL A 204 8.59 30.49 -1.56
N ARG A 205 8.12 31.61 -2.11
CA ARG A 205 8.95 32.71 -2.60
C ARG A 205 8.92 33.86 -1.61
N VAL A 206 9.86 33.83 -0.67
CA VAL A 206 10.08 34.91 0.31
C VAL A 206 11.55 35.34 0.29
N PRO A 207 11.90 36.59 0.63
CA PRO A 207 13.30 37.03 0.74
C PRO A 207 14.08 36.30 1.85
N ASN A 208 15.41 36.37 1.80
CA ASN A 208 16.24 35.96 2.93
C ASN A 208 15.92 36.83 4.14
N GLY A 209 15.91 36.25 5.34
CA GLY A 209 15.49 36.98 6.53
C GLY A 209 15.13 36.09 7.70
N ARG A 210 14.52 36.70 8.71
CA ARG A 210 14.02 36.02 9.91
C ARG A 210 12.50 36.10 9.95
N TYR A 211 11.88 34.96 10.19
CA TYR A 211 10.44 34.78 10.17
C TYR A 211 9.99 33.96 11.39
N VAL A 212 8.69 34.01 11.66
CA VAL A 212 8.01 33.05 12.53
C VAL A 212 7.11 32.22 11.62
N ALA A 213 7.39 30.91 11.55
CA ALA A 213 6.50 29.96 10.90
C ALA A 213 5.50 29.46 11.92
N THR A 214 4.21 29.69 11.67
CA THR A 214 3.13 29.07 12.44
C THR A 214 2.60 27.89 11.64
N VAL A 215 2.73 26.68 12.20
CA VAL A 215 2.09 25.46 11.68
C VAL A 215 0.84 25.22 12.50
N ARG A 216 -0.30 25.02 11.82
CA ARG A 216 -1.60 24.86 12.47
C ARG A 216 -2.41 23.78 11.77
N ILE A 217 -2.90 22.81 12.53
CA ILE A 217 -3.94 21.87 12.07
C ILE A 217 -5.23 22.67 11.87
N LEU A 218 -5.87 22.53 10.70
CA LEU A 218 -7.02 23.36 10.39
C LEU A 218 -8.20 23.06 11.34
N PRO A 219 -9.03 24.08 11.68
CA PRO A 219 -10.11 23.91 12.65
C PRO A 219 -11.07 22.74 12.38
N PRO A 220 -11.46 22.40 11.13
CA PRO A 220 -12.29 21.23 10.88
C PRO A 220 -11.65 19.94 11.38
N TYR A 221 -10.35 19.76 11.20
CA TYR A 221 -9.63 18.57 11.69
C TYR A 221 -9.46 18.59 13.21
N ALA A 222 -9.18 19.76 13.80
CA ALA A 222 -9.11 19.88 15.25
C ALA A 222 -10.44 19.52 15.91
N GLN A 223 -11.57 19.93 15.32
CA GLN A 223 -12.90 19.55 15.78
C GLN A 223 -13.19 18.07 15.54
N LEU A 224 -12.91 17.56 14.33
CA LEU A 224 -13.16 16.16 13.97
C LEU A 224 -12.41 15.19 14.87
N PHE A 225 -11.14 15.47 15.17
CA PHE A 225 -10.29 14.58 15.95
C PHE A 225 -10.25 14.88 17.45
N GLY A 226 -10.89 15.96 17.90
CA GLY A 226 -10.84 16.37 19.32
C GLY A 226 -9.42 16.80 19.72
N ILE A 227 -8.75 17.57 18.88
CA ILE A 227 -7.41 18.09 19.14
C ILE A 227 -7.53 19.33 20.02
N ALA A 228 -6.89 19.31 21.18
CA ALA A 228 -6.88 20.46 22.08
C ALA A 228 -6.27 21.70 21.40
N PRO A 229 -6.79 22.92 21.61
CA PRO A 229 -6.32 24.13 20.92
C PRO A 229 -4.80 24.37 21.02
N GLU A 230 -4.21 24.08 22.17
CA GLU A 230 -2.78 24.17 22.45
C GLU A 230 -1.96 23.11 21.71
N SER A 231 -2.58 21.98 21.36
CA SER A 231 -1.98 20.88 20.59
C SER A 231 -2.12 21.08 19.08
N ALA A 232 -3.02 21.97 18.64
CA ALA A 232 -3.30 22.18 17.22
C ALA A 232 -2.35 23.18 16.53
N GLN A 233 -1.46 23.85 17.26
CA GLN A 233 -0.61 24.92 16.71
C GLN A 233 0.79 24.95 17.33
N VAL A 234 1.81 25.12 16.49
CA VAL A 234 3.19 25.40 16.94
C VAL A 234 3.81 26.54 16.15
N SER A 235 4.71 27.30 16.78
CA SER A 235 5.47 28.38 16.15
C SER A 235 6.96 28.09 16.19
N VAL A 236 7.62 28.21 15.04
CA VAL A 236 9.05 27.96 14.87
C VAL A 236 9.72 29.24 14.37
N ALA A 237 10.80 29.65 15.02
CA ALA A 237 11.64 30.74 14.53
C ALA A 237 12.46 30.27 13.31
N VAL A 238 12.25 30.88 12.15
CA VAL A 238 12.88 30.46 10.89
C VAL A 238 13.88 31.52 10.42
N ARG A 239 15.10 31.09 10.10
CA ARG A 239 16.09 31.91 9.38
C ARG A 239 16.24 31.39 7.96
N ILE A 240 15.94 32.21 6.95
CA ILE A 240 16.10 31.86 5.53
C ILE A 240 17.39 32.47 5.02
N THR A 241 18.26 31.65 4.43
CA THR A 241 19.56 32.09 3.89
C THR A 241 19.78 31.61 2.45
N GLY A 242 20.48 32.42 1.63
CA GLY A 242 20.80 32.09 0.25
C GLY A 242 22.12 31.33 0.05
N ARG A 243 22.85 31.06 1.13
CA ARG A 243 24.13 30.34 1.08
C ARG A 243 23.87 28.92 1.55
N ILE A 244 23.96 27.94 0.65
CA ILE A 244 24.21 26.56 1.05
C ILE A 244 25.67 26.55 1.52
N PRO A 245 25.99 26.16 2.77
CA PRO A 245 27.37 25.96 3.16
C PRO A 245 28.02 25.00 2.16
N LYS A 246 29.25 25.30 1.68
CA LYS A 246 30.03 24.26 1.01
C LYS A 246 30.15 23.10 2.00
N SER A 247 29.69 21.92 1.61
CA SER A 247 29.82 20.72 2.43
C SER A 247 31.27 20.57 2.87
N SER A 248 31.51 20.48 4.18
CA SER A 248 32.74 19.87 4.67
C SER A 248 32.69 18.38 4.32
N PRO A 249 33.82 17.78 3.88
CA PRO A 249 33.87 16.36 3.56
C PRO A 249 33.87 15.51 4.84
N GLU A 250 33.23 14.35 4.71
CA GLU A 250 33.34 13.15 5.55
C GLU A 250 32.78 13.19 6.99
N ALA A 251 31.69 12.45 7.17
CA ALA A 251 31.60 11.46 8.25
C ALA A 251 30.79 10.25 7.75
N GLY A 252 31.39 9.06 7.87
CA GLY A 252 30.66 7.80 7.98
C GLY A 252 30.50 6.95 6.73
N LYS A 253 31.54 6.17 6.42
CA LYS A 253 31.36 4.89 5.71
C LYS A 253 30.41 3.99 6.50
N ARG A 254 29.46 3.37 5.79
CA ARG A 254 28.78 2.10 6.06
C ARG A 254 28.16 1.90 7.45
N ALA A 255 26.83 1.86 7.47
CA ALA A 255 26.08 0.91 8.30
C ALA A 255 25.00 0.26 7.42
N SER A 256 25.37 -0.83 6.76
CA SER A 256 24.42 -1.82 6.24
C SER A 256 24.41 -2.97 7.23
N GLY A 257 23.30 -3.17 7.93
CA GLY A 257 23.12 -4.30 8.82
C GLY A 257 22.21 -4.00 10.00
N MET A 258 20.90 -4.01 9.76
CA MET A 258 19.96 -4.51 10.76
C MET A 258 19.37 -5.78 10.16
N ALA A 259 19.98 -6.92 10.48
CA ALA A 259 19.24 -8.16 10.48
C ALA A 259 18.16 -8.01 11.56
N ARG A 260 16.90 -8.26 11.22
CA ARG A 260 15.90 -8.63 12.22
C ARG A 260 16.50 -9.78 13.02
N ALA A 261 16.50 -9.67 14.35
CA ALA A 261 16.56 -10.86 15.18
C ALA A 261 15.29 -11.65 14.88
N ALA A 262 15.40 -12.63 13.98
CA ALA A 262 14.49 -13.74 13.99
C ALA A 262 14.64 -14.38 15.38
N ALA A 263 13.54 -14.56 16.10
CA ALA A 263 13.55 -15.44 17.24
C ALA A 263 14.13 -16.78 16.76
N GLU A 264 15.16 -17.29 17.44
CA GLU A 264 15.62 -18.67 17.25
C GLU A 264 14.44 -19.57 17.59
N GLN A 265 13.72 -20.01 16.55
CA GLN A 265 12.97 -21.25 16.62
C GLN A 265 13.99 -22.37 16.70
N ALA A 266 13.79 -23.27 17.67
CA ALA A 266 14.50 -24.53 17.77
C ALA A 266 14.47 -25.26 16.41
N PRO A 267 15.41 -26.19 16.13
CA PRO A 267 15.35 -26.95 14.89
C PRO A 267 14.03 -27.73 14.86
N ASP A 268 13.08 -27.22 14.09
CA ASP A 268 11.82 -27.91 13.86
C ASP A 268 12.12 -29.22 13.13
N GLU A 269 11.36 -30.23 13.51
CA GLU A 269 11.08 -31.40 12.69
C GLU A 269 10.90 -30.99 11.21
N ALA A 270 11.35 -31.82 10.27
CA ALA A 270 11.23 -31.49 8.85
C ALA A 270 9.78 -31.08 8.51
N VAL A 271 9.60 -29.89 7.91
CA VAL A 271 8.27 -29.35 7.58
C VAL A 271 7.44 -30.40 6.84
N PRO A 272 6.28 -30.80 7.38
CA PRO A 272 5.51 -31.92 6.83
C PRO A 272 5.00 -31.59 5.43
N THR A 273 4.97 -32.60 4.56
CA THR A 273 4.30 -32.47 3.26
C THR A 273 2.80 -32.66 3.46
N VAL A 274 2.00 -31.74 2.93
CA VAL A 274 0.55 -31.74 3.08
C VAL A 274 -0.10 -31.74 1.69
N GLU A 275 -0.95 -32.72 1.43
CA GLU A 275 -1.71 -32.81 0.17
C GLU A 275 -2.95 -31.92 0.20
N ASN A 276 -3.66 -31.92 1.34
CA ASN A 276 -4.91 -31.20 1.57
C ASN A 276 -4.74 -30.25 2.77
N PRO A 277 -4.15 -29.06 2.57
CA PRO A 277 -3.98 -28.07 3.63
C PRO A 277 -5.34 -27.53 4.12
N ASP A 278 -5.37 -27.07 5.37
CA ASP A 278 -6.54 -26.38 5.94
C ASP A 278 -6.86 -25.13 5.11
N PRO A 279 -8.11 -24.91 4.64
CA PRO A 279 -8.51 -23.71 3.92
C PRO A 279 -8.14 -22.39 4.61
N ALA A 280 -8.05 -22.34 5.94
CA ALA A 280 -7.62 -21.15 6.68
C ALA A 280 -6.13 -20.80 6.48
N THR A 281 -5.36 -21.73 5.92
CA THR A 281 -3.91 -21.59 5.63
C THR A 281 -3.64 -21.33 4.14
N LEU A 282 -4.70 -21.20 3.34
CA LEU A 282 -4.61 -20.97 1.90
C LEU A 282 -4.74 -19.48 1.54
N PRO A 283 -4.02 -19.01 0.51
CA PRO A 283 -4.29 -17.72 -0.12
C PRO A 283 -5.56 -17.78 -0.99
N ASP A 284 -6.10 -16.63 -1.36
CA ASP A 284 -7.16 -16.48 -2.39
C ASP A 284 -6.61 -15.55 -3.46
N LEU A 285 -6.25 -16.12 -4.61
CA LEU A 285 -5.53 -15.40 -5.65
C LEU A 285 -6.50 -14.84 -6.67
N ILE A 286 -6.50 -13.53 -6.84
CA ILE A 286 -7.49 -12.84 -7.68
C ILE A 286 -6.80 -12.15 -8.85
N ALA A 287 -7.27 -12.43 -10.06
CA ALA A 287 -6.89 -11.66 -11.23
C ALA A 287 -7.56 -10.28 -11.24
N THR A 288 -6.81 -9.25 -11.61
CA THR A 288 -7.36 -7.92 -11.91
C THR A 288 -7.30 -7.65 -13.40
N PRO A 289 -8.15 -6.77 -13.97
CA PRO A 289 -8.12 -6.52 -15.40
C PRO A 289 -6.82 -5.78 -15.78
N ALA A 290 -6.41 -5.96 -17.03
CA ALA A 290 -5.26 -5.25 -17.55
C ALA A 290 -5.48 -3.73 -17.51
N TRP A 291 -4.44 -2.98 -17.14
CA TRP A 291 -4.49 -1.52 -17.03
C TRP A 291 -3.24 -0.88 -17.62
N GLN A 292 -3.22 0.45 -17.80
CA GLN A 292 -2.19 1.13 -18.58
C GLN A 292 -1.94 0.41 -19.92
N VAL A 293 -2.99 0.04 -20.64
CA VAL A 293 -2.85 -0.65 -21.92
C VAL A 293 -2.46 0.36 -22.99
N ARG A 294 -1.39 0.08 -23.74
CA ARG A 294 -0.89 0.99 -24.78
C ARG A 294 -0.35 0.21 -25.97
N LEU A 295 -0.60 0.74 -27.17
CA LEU A 295 0.03 0.23 -28.38
C LEU A 295 1.39 0.92 -28.57
N MET A 296 2.45 0.12 -28.63
CA MET A 296 3.83 0.54 -28.82
C MET A 296 4.35 0.05 -30.17
N ARG A 297 4.96 0.94 -30.95
CA ARG A 297 5.57 0.60 -32.24
C ARG A 297 7.08 0.66 -32.12
N GLN A 298 7.76 -0.44 -32.47
CA GLN A 298 9.21 -0.50 -32.53
C GLN A 298 9.74 0.07 -33.85
N ARG A 299 11.02 0.46 -33.89
CA ARG A 299 11.68 1.02 -35.09
C ARG A 299 11.66 0.07 -36.30
N ASN A 300 11.67 -1.23 -36.06
CA ASN A 300 11.57 -2.28 -37.09
C ASN A 300 10.12 -2.47 -37.63
N GLY A 301 9.16 -1.66 -37.16
CA GLY A 301 7.77 -1.70 -37.62
C GLY A 301 6.87 -2.70 -36.89
N ARG A 302 7.40 -3.50 -35.96
CA ARG A 302 6.61 -4.40 -35.10
C ARG A 302 5.77 -3.58 -34.11
N GLU A 303 4.56 -4.05 -33.84
CA GLU A 303 3.61 -3.40 -32.94
C GLU A 303 3.29 -4.34 -31.78
N PHE A 304 3.34 -3.78 -30.57
CA PHE A 304 3.14 -4.51 -29.32
C PHE A 304 2.06 -3.82 -28.51
N LEU A 305 1.07 -4.58 -28.05
CA LEU A 305 0.08 -4.12 -27.10
C LEU A 305 0.60 -4.40 -25.69
N GLY A 306 1.20 -3.39 -25.06
CA GLY A 306 1.68 -3.47 -23.68
C GLY A 306 0.55 -3.22 -22.69
N PHE A 307 0.68 -3.78 -21.49
CA PHE A 307 -0.27 -3.64 -20.39
C PHE A 307 0.43 -3.78 -19.04
N ALA A 308 -0.28 -3.44 -17.97
CA ALA A 308 0.06 -3.80 -16.60
C ALA A 308 -0.96 -4.81 -16.05
N ALA A 309 -0.52 -5.67 -15.13
CA ALA A 309 -1.35 -6.66 -14.45
C ALA A 309 -1.01 -6.67 -12.95
N THR A 310 -2.02 -6.80 -12.11
CA THR A 310 -1.87 -6.78 -10.64
C THR A 310 -2.67 -7.92 -10.01
N PRO A 311 -2.29 -9.20 -10.21
CA PRO A 311 -2.82 -10.28 -9.40
C PRO A 311 -2.58 -9.99 -7.90
N TRP A 312 -3.51 -10.37 -7.04
CA TRP A 312 -3.41 -10.07 -5.61
C TRP A 312 -3.96 -11.18 -4.73
N ASN A 313 -3.56 -11.18 -3.46
CA ASN A 313 -3.98 -12.18 -2.48
C ASN A 313 -5.05 -11.61 -1.53
N ALA A 314 -6.28 -12.12 -1.61
CA ALA A 314 -7.39 -11.76 -0.73
C ALA A 314 -7.42 -12.55 0.59
N GLY A 315 -6.46 -13.46 0.81
CA GLY A 315 -6.29 -14.24 2.03
C GLY A 315 -7.18 -15.48 2.11
N PRO A 316 -7.33 -16.09 3.30
CA PRO A 316 -6.96 -15.57 4.62
C PRO A 316 -5.47 -15.74 5.00
N ALA A 317 -4.65 -16.40 4.18
CA ALA A 317 -3.23 -16.63 4.46
C ALA A 317 -2.31 -16.08 3.35
N PRO A 318 -1.02 -15.79 3.65
CA PRO A 318 -0.08 -15.37 2.62
C PRO A 318 0.20 -16.50 1.62
N LEU A 319 0.53 -16.15 0.38
CA LEU A 319 1.18 -17.05 -0.55
C LEU A 319 2.69 -16.97 -0.29
N VAL A 320 3.32 -18.09 0.09
CA VAL A 320 4.76 -18.19 0.28
C VAL A 320 5.27 -19.37 -0.53
N VAL A 321 6.19 -19.12 -1.47
CA VAL A 321 6.83 -20.14 -2.28
C VAL A 321 8.34 -20.06 -2.07
N GLU A 322 8.96 -21.20 -1.76
CA GLU A 322 10.41 -21.29 -1.67
C GLU A 322 10.99 -22.21 -2.72
N GLY A 323 12.10 -21.77 -3.32
CA GLY A 323 12.92 -22.56 -4.22
C GLY A 323 14.18 -23.07 -3.52
N PHE A 324 14.54 -24.33 -3.78
CA PHE A 324 15.80 -24.93 -3.32
C PHE A 324 16.61 -25.45 -4.51
N ARG A 325 17.85 -24.98 -4.66
CA ARG A 325 18.74 -25.43 -5.74
C ARG A 325 19.61 -26.59 -5.30
N LYS A 326 19.59 -27.67 -6.10
CA LYS A 326 20.56 -28.76 -5.93
C LYS A 326 21.89 -28.41 -6.63
N PRO A 327 23.04 -28.93 -6.17
CA PRO A 327 24.34 -28.61 -6.76
C PRO A 327 24.48 -28.92 -8.26
N THR A 328 23.68 -29.86 -8.78
CA THR A 328 23.76 -30.38 -10.15
C THR A 328 22.64 -29.88 -11.06
N GLU A 329 21.77 -29.00 -10.60
CA GLU A 329 20.59 -28.54 -11.34
C GLU A 329 20.62 -27.02 -11.53
N ASP A 330 20.20 -26.58 -12.72
CA ASP A 330 20.05 -25.14 -13.05
C ASP A 330 18.72 -24.57 -12.54
N LEU A 331 17.71 -25.43 -12.33
CA LEU A 331 16.42 -25.05 -11.75
C LEU A 331 16.40 -25.28 -10.23
N MET A 332 15.54 -24.54 -9.54
CA MET A 332 15.18 -24.83 -8.15
C MET A 332 13.90 -25.65 -8.09
N ASP A 333 13.84 -26.63 -7.19
CA ASP A 333 12.56 -27.25 -6.81
C ASP A 333 11.76 -26.25 -5.96
N ALA A 334 10.50 -26.02 -6.31
CA ALA A 334 9.65 -25.02 -5.64
C ALA A 334 8.58 -25.67 -4.77
N TYR A 335 8.43 -25.15 -3.55
CA TYR A 335 7.44 -25.59 -2.57
C TYR A 335 6.61 -24.42 -2.05
N GLN A 336 5.30 -24.59 -2.01
CA GLN A 336 4.41 -23.66 -1.31
C GLN A 336 4.35 -24.03 0.17
N TYR A 337 4.49 -23.05 1.04
CA TYR A 337 4.41 -23.20 2.50
C TYR A 337 3.10 -22.66 3.04
N PHE A 338 2.54 -23.36 4.03
CA PHE A 338 1.28 -23.04 4.67
C PHE A 338 1.51 -22.52 6.09
N PHE A 339 0.84 -21.42 6.42
CA PHE A 339 1.00 -20.74 7.70
C PHE A 339 -0.34 -20.64 8.44
N ASP A 340 -0.34 -20.99 9.72
CA ASP A 340 -1.51 -20.82 10.57
C ASP A 340 -1.73 -19.35 10.99
N ALA A 341 -2.77 -19.10 11.79
CA ALA A 341 -3.12 -17.76 12.25
C ALA A 341 -2.06 -17.13 13.19
N SER A 342 -1.21 -17.93 13.83
CA SER A 342 -0.10 -17.46 14.66
C SER A 342 1.15 -17.12 13.84
N GLY A 343 1.19 -17.55 12.58
CA GLY A 343 2.36 -17.42 11.70
C GLY A 343 3.31 -18.63 11.78
N ALA A 344 2.88 -19.75 12.37
CA ALA A 344 3.67 -20.97 12.39
C ALA A 344 3.54 -21.71 11.06
N VAL A 345 4.64 -22.32 10.58
CA VAL A 345 4.61 -23.19 9.41
C VAL A 345 3.94 -24.49 9.79
N VAL A 346 2.84 -24.84 9.12
CA VAL A 346 2.07 -26.06 9.39
C VAL A 346 2.18 -27.12 8.30
N GLY A 347 2.84 -26.79 7.19
CA GLY A 347 3.14 -27.74 6.14
C GLY A 347 3.64 -27.09 4.86
N ARG A 348 3.97 -27.94 3.89
CA ARG A 348 4.34 -27.51 2.54
C ARG A 348 3.88 -28.50 1.47
N THR A 349 3.84 -28.08 0.23
CA THR A 349 3.61 -28.96 -0.92
C THR A 349 4.47 -28.56 -2.10
N HIS A 350 4.85 -29.53 -2.95
CA HIS A 350 5.63 -29.25 -4.15
C HIS A 350 4.74 -28.60 -5.22
N VAL A 351 5.17 -27.46 -5.78
CA VAL A 351 4.36 -26.64 -6.70
C VAL A 351 5.05 -26.33 -8.02
N GLY A 352 6.24 -26.88 -8.27
CA GLY A 352 6.92 -26.77 -9.56
C GLY A 352 8.38 -26.41 -9.40
N SER A 353 8.85 -25.45 -10.20
CA SER A 353 10.25 -25.03 -10.18
C SER A 353 10.41 -23.52 -10.32
N MET A 354 11.58 -23.02 -9.94
CA MET A 354 12.02 -21.66 -10.25
C MET A 354 13.17 -21.69 -11.25
N ASP A 355 13.16 -20.74 -12.18
CA ASP A 355 14.20 -20.55 -13.21
C ASP A 355 14.84 -19.17 -13.07
N TYR A 356 16.14 -19.07 -13.38
CA TYR A 356 16.87 -17.81 -13.31
C TYR A 356 16.81 -17.06 -14.64
N ASP A 357 16.28 -15.84 -14.63
CA ASP A 357 16.20 -15.04 -15.84
C ASP A 357 17.51 -14.29 -16.11
N HIS A 358 18.29 -14.79 -17.08
CA HIS A 358 19.57 -14.21 -17.47
C HIS A 358 19.49 -12.88 -18.24
N ARG A 359 18.28 -12.38 -18.55
CA ARG A 359 18.13 -11.13 -19.31
C ARG A 359 18.48 -9.93 -18.43
N ARG A 360 19.28 -9.00 -18.98
CA ARG A 360 19.64 -7.75 -18.30
C ARG A 360 18.41 -7.04 -17.73
N GLY A 361 18.43 -6.73 -16.43
CA GLY A 361 17.30 -6.12 -15.71
C GLY A 361 16.27 -7.12 -15.17
N HIS A 362 16.47 -8.42 -15.40
CA HIS A 362 15.67 -9.52 -14.86
C HIS A 362 16.51 -10.57 -14.14
N GLU A 363 17.72 -10.22 -13.72
CA GLU A 363 18.75 -11.10 -13.17
C GLU A 363 18.40 -11.64 -11.76
N HIS A 364 17.26 -12.33 -11.65
CA HIS A 364 16.70 -12.96 -10.46
C HIS A 364 15.89 -14.22 -10.83
N TRP A 365 15.58 -15.02 -9.82
CA TRP A 365 14.74 -16.22 -9.97
C TRP A 365 13.28 -15.82 -10.16
N HIS A 366 12.56 -16.62 -10.95
CA HIS A 366 11.11 -16.52 -11.13
C HIS A 366 10.46 -17.85 -10.77
N PHE A 367 9.38 -17.81 -9.99
CA PHE A 367 8.43 -18.90 -9.97
C PHE A 367 7.75 -19.01 -11.34
N LEU A 368 7.88 -20.18 -11.96
CA LEU A 368 7.19 -20.48 -13.21
C LEU A 368 5.67 -20.61 -12.92
N GLN A 369 4.83 -20.21 -13.87
CA GLN A 369 3.39 -20.53 -13.91
C GLN A 369 2.50 -19.75 -12.94
N PHE A 370 2.95 -18.62 -12.39
CA PHE A 370 2.10 -17.79 -11.52
C PHE A 370 0.92 -17.14 -12.25
N SER A 371 1.17 -16.53 -13.42
CA SER A 371 0.11 -15.92 -14.23
C SER A 371 0.34 -16.14 -15.72
N SER A 372 -0.75 -16.11 -16.47
CA SER A 372 -0.77 -16.22 -17.94
C SER A 372 -1.57 -15.06 -18.51
N TYR A 373 -1.10 -14.56 -19.65
CA TYR A 373 -1.77 -13.48 -20.37
C TYR A 373 -2.08 -13.91 -21.80
N THR A 374 -3.34 -13.72 -22.19
CA THR A 374 -3.84 -14.09 -23.51
C THR A 374 -4.60 -12.92 -24.11
N LEU A 375 -4.35 -12.62 -25.38
CA LEU A 375 -5.21 -11.75 -26.18
C LEU A 375 -6.23 -12.62 -26.91
N LEU A 376 -7.50 -12.32 -26.71
CA LEU A 376 -8.63 -12.97 -27.35
C LEU A 376 -9.24 -12.04 -28.40
N ASP A 377 -9.76 -12.61 -29.49
CA ASP A 377 -10.58 -11.88 -30.46
C ASP A 377 -12.02 -11.66 -29.97
N ALA A 378 -12.83 -11.01 -30.81
CA ALA A 378 -14.25 -10.73 -30.53
C ALA A 378 -15.12 -11.98 -30.30
N SER A 379 -14.66 -13.16 -30.71
CA SER A 379 -15.32 -14.46 -30.49
C SER A 379 -14.74 -15.22 -29.30
N TYR A 380 -13.95 -14.55 -28.46
CA TYR A 380 -13.22 -15.11 -27.32
C TYR A 380 -12.21 -16.21 -27.69
N GLN A 381 -11.75 -16.25 -28.94
CA GLN A 381 -10.70 -17.18 -29.36
C GLN A 381 -9.32 -16.58 -29.12
N GLU A 382 -8.40 -17.40 -28.62
CA GLU A 382 -7.00 -17.01 -28.41
C GLU A 382 -6.33 -16.67 -29.75
N VAL A 383 -5.82 -15.44 -29.86
CA VAL A 383 -5.08 -14.97 -31.04
C VAL A 383 -3.60 -14.72 -30.75
N VAL A 384 -3.26 -14.35 -29.51
CA VAL A 384 -1.86 -14.17 -29.09
C VAL A 384 -1.72 -14.55 -27.62
N ARG A 385 -0.76 -15.42 -27.30
CA ARG A 385 -0.33 -15.65 -25.92
C ARG A 385 0.92 -14.84 -25.63
N SER A 386 0.97 -14.19 -24.48
CA SER A 386 2.21 -13.56 -24.02
C SER A 386 3.26 -14.63 -23.69
N ARG A 387 4.53 -14.31 -23.94
CA ARG A 387 5.66 -15.17 -23.54
C ARG A 387 5.99 -15.06 -22.04
N LYS A 388 5.36 -14.14 -21.31
CA LYS A 388 5.58 -13.95 -19.89
C LYS A 388 4.68 -14.93 -19.11
N GLN A 389 5.32 -15.92 -18.48
CA GLN A 389 4.66 -16.96 -17.67
C GLN A 389 5.35 -17.17 -16.32
N ALA A 390 6.45 -16.47 -16.07
CA ALA A 390 7.32 -16.62 -14.90
C ALA A 390 7.53 -15.27 -14.24
N PHE A 391 7.37 -15.19 -12.92
CA PHE A 391 7.40 -13.94 -12.15
C PHE A 391 8.08 -14.16 -10.80
N CYS A 392 8.70 -13.11 -10.29
CA CYS A 392 9.10 -13.00 -8.90
C CYS A 392 7.85 -12.60 -8.09
N LEU A 393 7.45 -13.37 -7.08
CA LEU A 393 6.30 -13.04 -6.24
C LEU A 393 6.72 -12.06 -5.14
N ALA A 394 6.22 -10.83 -5.21
CA ALA A 394 6.48 -9.82 -4.20
C ALA A 394 5.24 -8.97 -3.92
N PRO A 395 5.05 -8.48 -2.68
CA PRO A 395 4.06 -7.45 -2.43
C PRO A 395 4.58 -6.14 -3.03
N THR A 396 4.01 -5.69 -4.14
CA THR A 396 4.38 -4.42 -4.79
C THR A 396 3.37 -3.32 -4.50
N ASP A 397 2.09 -3.68 -4.40
CA ASP A 397 0.99 -2.74 -4.29
C ASP A 397 0.01 -3.16 -3.21
N ALA A 398 -0.38 -2.22 -2.36
CA ALA A 398 -1.51 -2.43 -1.46
C ALA A 398 -2.81 -2.49 -2.27
N ILE A 399 -3.62 -3.52 -2.05
CA ILE A 399 -4.96 -3.66 -2.63
C ILE A 399 -6.01 -3.51 -1.53
N ASP A 400 -6.00 -4.34 -0.50
CA ASP A 400 -6.90 -4.20 0.63
C ASP A 400 -6.20 -4.52 1.94
N LEU A 401 -5.63 -3.49 2.57
CA LEU A 401 -4.94 -3.65 3.84
C LEU A 401 -5.90 -3.74 5.04
N THR A 402 -7.20 -3.65 4.81
CA THR A 402 -8.21 -3.73 5.89
C THR A 402 -8.70 -5.16 6.12
N LEU A 403 -8.23 -6.12 5.33
CA LEU A 403 -8.52 -7.54 5.51
C LEU A 403 -7.90 -8.08 6.80
N GLY A 404 -8.54 -9.09 7.40
CA GLY A 404 -8.00 -9.81 8.55
C GLY A 404 -6.67 -10.48 8.21
N ARG A 405 -5.75 -10.52 9.17
CA ARG A 405 -4.40 -11.11 9.04
C ARG A 405 -3.50 -10.44 7.97
N THR A 406 -3.86 -9.24 7.50
CA THR A 406 -2.99 -8.43 6.65
C THR A 406 -1.71 -8.07 7.40
N ASN A 407 -0.56 -8.37 6.80
CA ASN A 407 0.71 -7.85 7.24
C ASN A 407 0.93 -6.45 6.63
N TRP A 408 0.79 -5.39 7.44
CA TRP A 408 0.95 -4.00 6.98
C TRP A 408 2.38 -3.60 6.67
N THR A 409 3.36 -4.32 7.25
CA THR A 409 4.79 -4.05 7.12
C THR A 409 5.52 -5.34 6.73
N PRO A 410 5.29 -5.84 5.50
CA PRO A 410 6.01 -6.99 5.01
C PRO A 410 7.52 -6.72 5.03
N PRO A 411 8.35 -7.76 5.24
CA PRO A 411 9.80 -7.62 5.40
C PRO A 411 10.48 -6.96 4.18
N PHE A 412 9.84 -7.02 3.02
CA PHE A 412 10.23 -6.36 1.78
C PHE A 412 8.97 -5.90 1.03
N ILE A 413 9.11 -4.85 0.21
CA ILE A 413 8.10 -4.37 -0.72
C ILE A 413 8.79 -4.15 -2.07
N GLY A 414 8.15 -4.61 -3.15
CA GLY A 414 8.71 -4.54 -4.49
C GLY A 414 9.88 -5.50 -4.72
N PHE A 415 10.60 -5.27 -5.81
CA PHE A 415 11.65 -6.15 -6.30
C PHE A 415 13.08 -5.74 -5.87
N GLY A 416 13.19 -4.81 -4.92
CA GLY A 416 14.49 -4.31 -4.45
C GLY A 416 15.18 -5.28 -3.48
N GLY A 417 16.49 -5.50 -3.65
CA GLY A 417 17.31 -6.15 -2.62
C GLY A 417 17.43 -7.68 -2.68
N SER A 418 17.55 -8.28 -3.88
CA SER A 418 17.71 -9.74 -4.07
C SER A 418 16.62 -10.61 -3.43
N VAL A 419 15.41 -10.06 -3.25
CA VAL A 419 14.25 -10.78 -2.67
C VAL A 419 13.98 -12.07 -3.42
N CYS A 420 14.08 -12.05 -4.75
CA CYS A 420 13.97 -13.23 -5.62
C CYS A 420 15.33 -13.84 -6.00
N GLY A 421 16.35 -13.62 -5.16
CA GLY A 421 17.68 -14.22 -5.27
C GLY A 421 18.55 -13.68 -6.42
N ALA A 422 19.87 -13.82 -6.28
CA ALA A 422 20.83 -13.66 -7.37
C ALA A 422 21.20 -15.03 -7.96
N LEU A 423 22.01 -15.06 -9.03
CA LEU A 423 22.38 -16.30 -9.73
C LEU A 423 23.03 -17.35 -8.81
N ASN A 424 23.75 -16.92 -7.77
CA ASN A 424 24.40 -17.81 -6.81
C ASN A 424 23.49 -18.25 -5.65
N ALA A 425 22.21 -17.87 -5.65
CA ALA A 425 21.27 -18.30 -4.63
C ALA A 425 21.08 -19.83 -4.70
N ILE A 426 21.18 -20.47 -3.53
CA ILE A 426 20.82 -21.87 -3.32
C ILE A 426 19.42 -22.02 -2.73
N TRP A 427 18.84 -20.91 -2.28
CA TRP A 427 17.51 -20.80 -1.71
C TRP A 427 16.94 -19.42 -2.04
N VAL A 428 15.64 -19.39 -2.35
CA VAL A 428 14.85 -18.18 -2.59
C VAL A 428 13.51 -18.34 -1.88
N ARG A 429 13.01 -17.27 -1.27
CA ARG A 429 11.63 -17.18 -0.77
C ARG A 429 10.94 -16.00 -1.44
N GLU A 430 9.86 -16.30 -2.15
CA GLU A 430 8.96 -15.31 -2.74
C GLU A 430 7.64 -15.32 -1.97
N GLN A 431 7.05 -14.14 -1.74
CA GLN A 431 5.90 -13.99 -0.86
C GLN A 431 4.92 -12.94 -1.39
N LEU A 432 3.62 -13.24 -1.27
CA LEU A 432 2.54 -12.29 -1.50
C LEU A 432 1.58 -12.32 -0.31
N ASP A 433 1.70 -11.31 0.55
CA ASP A 433 0.89 -11.17 1.76
C ASP A 433 -0.59 -10.90 1.47
N VAL A 434 -1.46 -11.25 2.42
CA VAL A 434 -2.89 -10.92 2.38
C VAL A 434 -3.06 -9.41 2.21
N GLY A 435 -3.94 -9.01 1.30
CA GLY A 435 -4.22 -7.61 0.99
C GLY A 435 -3.24 -6.96 0.00
N TRP A 436 -2.18 -7.67 -0.42
CA TRP A 436 -1.18 -7.15 -1.35
C TRP A 436 -1.32 -7.75 -2.75
N GLY A 437 -0.95 -6.94 -3.74
CA GLY A 437 -0.84 -7.29 -5.15
C GLY A 437 0.61 -7.30 -5.64
N ASP A 438 0.84 -8.10 -6.68
CA ASP A 438 2.10 -8.24 -7.39
C ASP A 438 1.95 -7.64 -8.80
N THR A 439 2.37 -6.38 -8.95
CA THR A 439 2.18 -5.61 -10.16
C THR A 439 3.37 -5.67 -11.09
N TYR A 440 3.08 -6.04 -12.34
CA TYR A 440 4.03 -5.94 -13.46
C TYR A 440 3.53 -4.93 -14.48
N TYR A 441 4.39 -3.98 -14.86
CA TYR A 441 4.09 -2.88 -15.79
C TYR A 441 4.63 -3.13 -17.21
N GLN A 442 4.20 -2.31 -18.19
CA GLN A 442 4.64 -2.36 -19.59
C GLN A 442 6.18 -2.36 -19.80
N GLY A 443 6.93 -1.80 -18.84
CA GLY A 443 8.39 -1.73 -18.89
C GLY A 443 9.08 -3.08 -18.65
N VAL A 444 8.33 -4.11 -18.26
CA VAL A 444 8.82 -5.46 -17.98
C VAL A 444 8.84 -6.25 -19.30
N PRO A 445 10.01 -6.69 -19.79
CA PRO A 445 10.14 -7.65 -20.88
C PRO A 445 9.14 -8.81 -20.84
N GLY A 446 8.33 -8.89 -21.89
CA GLY A 446 7.26 -9.89 -22.02
C GLY A 446 5.87 -9.38 -21.61
N GLN A 447 5.74 -8.21 -20.98
CA GLN A 447 4.46 -7.61 -20.60
C GLN A 447 3.72 -6.95 -21.79
N SER A 448 3.59 -7.69 -22.89
CA SER A 448 2.93 -7.24 -24.12
C SER A 448 2.54 -8.39 -25.04
N PHE A 449 1.61 -8.13 -25.95
CA PHE A 449 1.25 -9.01 -27.07
C PHE A 449 1.84 -8.46 -28.37
N GLU A 450 2.47 -9.28 -29.20
CA GLU A 450 2.82 -8.87 -30.56
C GLU A 450 1.55 -8.87 -31.43
N VAL A 451 1.15 -7.69 -31.90
CA VAL A 451 -0.10 -7.49 -32.65
C VAL A 451 0.12 -7.01 -34.09
N THR A 452 1.35 -7.11 -34.59
CA THR A 452 1.77 -6.62 -35.91
C THR A 452 0.88 -7.12 -37.04
N SER A 453 0.50 -8.40 -37.02
CA SER A 453 -0.32 -9.05 -38.05
C SER A 453 -1.82 -9.04 -37.75
N LEU A 454 -2.23 -8.60 -36.56
CA LEU A 454 -3.65 -8.54 -36.20
C LEU A 454 -4.33 -7.36 -36.90
N PRO A 455 -5.58 -7.50 -37.37
CA PRO A 455 -6.33 -6.39 -37.92
C PRO A 455 -6.71 -5.36 -36.83
N ASN A 456 -7.33 -4.26 -37.24
CA ASN A 456 -8.11 -3.46 -36.31
C ASN A 456 -9.33 -4.26 -35.89
N GLY A 457 -9.76 -4.11 -34.64
CA GLY A 457 -10.91 -4.84 -34.13
C GLY A 457 -11.05 -4.76 -32.62
N HIS A 458 -12.07 -5.46 -32.15
CA HIS A 458 -12.38 -5.66 -30.74
C HIS A 458 -11.63 -6.88 -30.21
N TYR A 459 -10.95 -6.69 -29.08
CA TYR A 459 -10.16 -7.73 -28.42
C TYR A 459 -10.38 -7.70 -26.92
N TYR A 460 -10.01 -8.80 -26.26
CA TYR A 460 -10.01 -8.93 -24.80
C TYR A 460 -8.63 -9.37 -24.32
N ILE A 461 -8.06 -8.64 -23.37
CA ILE A 461 -6.89 -9.10 -22.63
C ILE A 461 -7.39 -9.95 -21.47
N ARG A 462 -7.11 -11.25 -21.52
CA ARG A 462 -7.34 -12.19 -20.42
C ARG A 462 -6.11 -12.30 -19.54
N ILE A 463 -6.31 -12.09 -18.25
CA ILE A 463 -5.33 -12.37 -17.20
C ILE A 463 -5.85 -13.58 -16.44
N ASP A 464 -5.02 -14.62 -16.37
CA ASP A 464 -5.27 -15.81 -15.58
C ASP A 464 -4.20 -15.92 -14.48
N VAL A 465 -4.61 -16.15 -13.23
CA VAL A 465 -3.74 -16.43 -12.09
C VAL A 465 -3.82 -17.91 -11.72
N ASN A 466 -2.69 -18.50 -11.32
CA ASN A 466 -2.55 -19.93 -11.08
C ASN A 466 -3.19 -20.78 -12.22
N PRO A 467 -2.89 -20.47 -13.51
CA PRO A 467 -3.61 -21.05 -14.65
C PRO A 467 -3.46 -22.57 -14.79
N GLN A 468 -2.48 -23.16 -14.10
CA GLN A 468 -2.24 -24.60 -14.11
C GLN A 468 -2.77 -25.32 -12.85
N GLY A 469 -3.27 -24.58 -11.86
CA GLY A 469 -3.76 -25.14 -10.59
C GLY A 469 -2.66 -25.78 -9.75
N VAL A 470 -1.40 -25.39 -9.92
CA VAL A 470 -0.27 -25.95 -9.17
C VAL A 470 -0.18 -25.38 -7.76
N LEU A 471 -0.54 -24.11 -7.57
CA LEU A 471 -0.67 -23.49 -6.25
C LEU A 471 -1.98 -23.95 -5.60
N ARG A 472 -1.93 -24.18 -4.28
CA ARG A 472 -3.12 -24.39 -3.45
C ARG A 472 -3.65 -23.04 -3.01
N GLU A 473 -4.94 -22.83 -3.21
CA GLU A 473 -5.66 -21.60 -2.91
C GLU A 473 -7.09 -21.92 -2.49
N ALA A 474 -7.73 -20.99 -1.77
CA ALA A 474 -9.05 -21.18 -1.18
C ALA A 474 -10.17 -21.20 -2.24
N SER A 475 -9.96 -20.52 -3.37
CA SER A 475 -10.93 -20.40 -4.46
C SER A 475 -10.18 -20.20 -5.78
N THR A 476 -10.67 -20.85 -6.84
CA THR A 476 -10.23 -20.64 -8.24
C THR A 476 -11.26 -19.87 -9.07
N ALA A 477 -12.40 -19.48 -8.48
CA ALA A 477 -13.54 -18.89 -9.19
C ALA A 477 -13.28 -17.45 -9.68
N ASN A 478 -12.21 -16.84 -9.20
CA ASN A 478 -11.80 -15.44 -9.33
C ASN A 478 -10.41 -15.30 -9.98
N ASN A 479 -9.92 -16.37 -10.59
CA ASN A 479 -8.57 -16.43 -11.18
C ASN A 479 -8.48 -15.84 -12.57
N THR A 480 -9.62 -15.53 -13.21
CA THR A 480 -9.67 -15.03 -14.57
C THR A 480 -10.37 -13.69 -14.62
N GLU A 481 -9.75 -12.71 -15.28
CA GLU A 481 -10.35 -11.39 -15.49
C GLU A 481 -10.05 -10.88 -16.90
N LEU A 482 -10.99 -10.11 -17.46
CA LEU A 482 -10.93 -9.61 -18.83
C LEU A 482 -10.87 -8.08 -18.88
N ARG A 483 -10.04 -7.54 -19.77
CA ARG A 483 -10.06 -6.13 -20.15
C ARG A 483 -10.36 -5.98 -21.64
N THR A 484 -11.45 -5.29 -21.96
CA THR A 484 -11.82 -4.98 -23.33
C THR A 484 -10.95 -3.86 -23.92
N VAL A 485 -10.44 -4.08 -25.13
CA VAL A 485 -9.58 -3.15 -25.86
C VAL A 485 -9.84 -3.22 -27.37
N ASP A 486 -9.93 -2.06 -28.00
CA ASP A 486 -10.03 -1.93 -29.44
C ASP A 486 -8.70 -1.48 -30.03
N ILE A 487 -8.25 -2.15 -31.09
CA ILE A 487 -7.14 -1.68 -31.90
C ILE A 487 -7.73 -0.95 -33.11
N VAL A 488 -7.44 0.35 -33.24
CA VAL A 488 -8.05 1.22 -34.27
C VAL A 488 -7.02 2.12 -34.94
N GLY A 489 -7.37 2.63 -36.13
CA GLY A 489 -6.56 3.61 -36.88
C GLY A 489 -5.81 3.01 -38.07
N PRO A 490 -5.22 3.85 -38.95
CA PRO A 490 -4.54 3.36 -40.14
C PRO A 490 -3.21 2.68 -39.81
N LYS A 491 -2.72 1.83 -40.71
CA LYS A 491 -1.42 1.14 -40.59
C LYS A 491 -0.30 2.14 -40.27
N GLY A 492 0.49 1.86 -39.23
CA GLY A 492 1.57 2.74 -38.78
C GLY A 492 1.16 3.88 -37.85
N LYS A 493 -0.14 4.11 -37.65
CA LYS A 493 -0.69 5.08 -36.67
C LYS A 493 -1.83 4.47 -35.85
N ARG A 494 -1.80 3.14 -35.67
CA ARG A 494 -2.78 2.44 -34.84
C ARG A 494 -2.66 2.88 -33.39
N ARG A 495 -3.75 2.77 -32.64
CA ARG A 495 -3.81 3.00 -31.19
C ARG A 495 -4.73 1.99 -30.52
N ALA A 496 -4.50 1.78 -29.22
CA ALA A 496 -5.42 1.06 -28.36
C ALA A 496 -6.46 2.02 -27.77
N VAL A 497 -7.74 1.67 -27.85
CA VAL A 497 -8.84 2.32 -27.13
C VAL A 497 -9.33 1.33 -26.08
N VAL A 498 -9.22 1.70 -24.82
CA VAL A 498 -9.42 0.76 -23.71
C VAL A 498 -10.72 1.14 -23.03
N HIS A 499 -11.62 0.16 -22.90
CA HIS A 499 -12.92 0.38 -22.30
C HIS A 499 -12.77 0.44 -20.77
N PRO A 500 -13.53 1.30 -20.07
CA PRO A 500 -13.56 1.29 -18.62
C PRO A 500 -14.00 -0.08 -18.09
N TRP A 501 -13.44 -0.46 -16.95
CA TRP A 501 -13.91 -1.59 -16.13
C TRP A 501 -14.33 -0.98 -14.81
N HIS A 502 -15.63 -1.04 -14.50
CA HIS A 502 -16.22 -0.19 -13.45
C HIS A 502 -15.84 1.29 -13.67
N SER A 503 -15.60 2.04 -12.60
CA SER A 503 -15.08 3.41 -12.65
C SER A 503 -13.60 3.54 -13.09
N ILE A 504 -12.89 2.43 -13.34
CA ILE A 504 -11.44 2.42 -13.63
C ILE A 504 -11.17 2.54 -15.13
N ARG A 505 -10.65 3.71 -15.52
CA ARG A 505 -10.15 4.02 -16.86
C ARG A 505 -8.70 3.51 -17.04
N ASN A 506 -8.21 3.61 -18.27
CA ASN A 506 -6.90 3.10 -18.67
C ASN A 506 -5.71 3.75 -17.97
#